data_AF-A0A1S3QMB8-F1
#
_entry.id   AF-A0A1S3QMB8-F1
#
_cell.length_a   1.000
_cell.length_b   1.000
_cell.length_c   1.000
_cell.angle_alpha   90.00
_cell.angle_beta   90.00
_cell.angle_gamma   90.00
#
_symmetry.space_group_name_H-M   'P 1'
#
loop_
_entity.id
_entity.type
_entity.pdbx_description
1 polymer ?
#
loop_
_entity_poly.entity_id
_entity_poly.type
_entity_poly.pdbx_seq_one_letter_code
_entity_poly.pdbx_strand_id
1 'polypeptide(L)'
;MVNCCGLVTVKNEQVPLKSIAVEVSVQGHVATVSSTLQYENQEQSPLEAIFVFPLPGEAAVCRFSAKIGQTEVVAEVQEKQKAQEQYDDALSSGQQAFLLEESDESPDVFKLSVGSLPPGEKASVSLDYVTELAVQADDGLRLCLPAVLNPRYQPQGSDSGSGGSAQVSSVPAGSVPYSLSLSAHVSSPHPISRVESNCPLDPLNYLNTEKTQATVSLAAGHQFDRDVELLLYYQDTHQPTAIVEAAQASAKPGSLMGDPVVMLSLYPEFPKDVMSSMTSHGEFLFVVDRSGSMECPMHLGSGSQDRIGSARDTLLLLLKSLPMGCYFNIIGFGSSYESFFSKSVEYSQKTLDEALQKVKEMRADMGGTEILQPLKHIYSQPCLPDQPRQLFLFTDGEVGNTKEVLDLVKTNAGSHRCFSFGIGEGASTALISGVAQQATGHAQFITGQDR
;
A
#
# COMPACT_ATOMS: atom_id res chain seq x y z
N MET A 1 -5.35 7.66 -16.85
CA MET A 1 -5.87 9.02 -16.67
C MET A 1 -6.45 9.15 -15.28
N VAL A 2 -5.61 8.88 -14.28
CA VAL A 2 -5.29 9.86 -13.24
C VAL A 2 -3.79 9.71 -13.00
N ASN A 3 -3.00 10.54 -13.68
CA ASN A 3 -1.55 10.51 -13.61
C ASN A 3 -1.01 11.67 -12.76
N CYS A 4 -1.79 12.20 -11.83
CA CYS A 4 -1.41 13.25 -10.90
C CYS A 4 -2.21 13.07 -9.61
N CYS A 5 -1.55 13.09 -8.46
CA CYS A 5 -2.22 13.02 -7.16
C CYS A 5 -1.96 14.30 -6.37
N GLY A 6 -2.73 14.52 -5.31
CA GLY A 6 -2.91 15.82 -4.67
C GLY A 6 -4.07 16.59 -5.30
N LEU A 7 -4.06 17.92 -5.17
CA LEU A 7 -5.04 18.77 -5.80
C LEU A 7 -4.65 19.03 -7.27
N VAL A 8 -5.49 18.61 -8.20
CA VAL A 8 -5.25 18.68 -9.65
C VAL A 8 -6.39 19.37 -10.35
N THR A 9 -6.13 20.03 -11.47
CA THR A 9 -7.20 20.59 -12.32
C THR A 9 -7.93 19.48 -13.07
N VAL A 10 -9.10 19.79 -13.64
CA VAL A 10 -9.80 18.88 -14.59
C VAL A 10 -8.96 18.49 -15.82
N LYS A 11 -7.87 19.22 -16.10
CA LYS A 11 -6.89 18.90 -17.15
C LYS A 11 -5.69 18.08 -16.64
N ASN A 12 -5.72 17.62 -15.39
CA ASN A 12 -4.62 16.94 -14.68
C ASN A 12 -3.36 17.82 -14.50
N GLU A 13 -3.52 19.13 -14.35
CA GLU A 13 -2.40 20.03 -13.99
C GLU A 13 -2.33 20.16 -12.47
N GLN A 14 -1.13 20.10 -11.87
CA GLN A 14 -0.99 20.18 -10.41
C GLN A 14 -1.27 21.60 -9.89
N VAL A 15 -2.07 21.69 -8.83
CA VAL A 15 -2.19 22.92 -8.04
C VAL A 15 -1.04 22.97 -7.00
N PRO A 16 -0.27 24.07 -6.92
CA PRO A 16 0.88 24.13 -6.02
C PRO A 16 0.53 23.87 -4.55
N LEU A 17 1.15 22.83 -3.98
CA LEU A 17 1.12 22.53 -2.55
C LEU A 17 2.07 23.49 -1.80
N LYS A 18 1.63 23.98 -0.64
CA LYS A 18 2.35 24.94 0.22
C LYS A 18 2.82 24.35 1.53
N SER A 19 2.05 23.46 2.12
CA SER A 19 2.46 22.77 3.33
C SER A 19 1.68 21.49 3.56
N ILE A 20 2.31 20.55 4.23
CA ILE A 20 1.71 19.32 4.73
C ILE A 20 1.98 19.27 6.23
N ALA A 21 0.93 19.04 7.01
CA ALA A 21 1.02 18.71 8.42
C ALA A 21 0.42 17.32 8.64
N VAL A 22 1.20 16.42 9.23
CA VAL A 22 0.77 15.05 9.55
C VAL A 22 0.91 14.82 11.05
N GLU A 23 -0.18 14.42 11.67
CA GLU A 23 -0.23 13.97 13.06
C GLU A 23 -0.56 12.48 13.07
N VAL A 24 0.30 11.70 13.71
CA VAL A 24 0.14 10.25 13.86
C VAL A 24 -0.12 9.96 15.33
N SER A 25 -1.19 9.22 15.64
CA SER A 25 -1.47 8.70 16.97
C SER A 25 -1.46 7.19 16.93
N VAL A 26 -0.48 6.57 17.57
CA VAL A 26 -0.34 5.11 17.65
C VAL A 26 -0.85 4.63 19.00
N GLN A 27 -1.72 3.62 18.98
CA GLN A 27 -2.21 2.89 20.14
C GLN A 27 -1.95 1.40 19.94
N GLY A 28 -0.89 0.88 20.57
CA GLY A 28 -0.44 -0.49 20.35
C GLY A 28 -0.13 -0.76 18.88
N HIS A 29 -0.94 -1.60 18.24
CA HIS A 29 -0.75 -2.03 16.84
C HIS A 29 -1.55 -1.21 15.82
N VAL A 30 -2.25 -0.16 16.24
CA VAL A 30 -3.11 0.65 15.36
C VAL A 30 -2.64 2.09 15.34
N ALA A 31 -2.61 2.69 14.16
CA ALA A 31 -2.32 4.11 13.97
C ALA A 31 -3.54 4.84 13.41
N THR A 32 -3.82 6.01 13.98
CA THR A 32 -4.64 7.05 13.37
C THR A 32 -3.72 8.08 12.76
N VAL A 33 -3.94 8.42 11.49
CA VAL A 33 -3.15 9.40 10.75
C VAL A 33 -4.07 10.53 10.31
N SER A 34 -3.76 11.74 10.78
CA SER A 34 -4.45 12.98 10.44
C SER A 34 -3.54 13.84 9.59
N SER A 35 -3.91 14.04 8.33
CA SER A 35 -3.14 14.81 7.36
C SER A 35 -3.88 16.08 6.98
N THR A 36 -3.19 17.23 6.97
CA THR A 36 -3.71 18.50 6.46
C THR A 36 -2.77 19.06 5.40
N LEU A 37 -3.31 19.25 4.20
CA LEU A 37 -2.60 19.74 3.01
C LEU A 37 -3.12 21.13 2.64
N GLN A 38 -2.20 22.08 2.48
CA GLN A 38 -2.51 23.46 2.10
C GLN A 38 -2.10 23.70 0.64
N TYR A 39 -3.03 24.17 -0.17
CA TYR A 39 -2.86 24.52 -1.57
C TYR A 39 -3.18 25.99 -1.81
N GLU A 40 -2.61 26.56 -2.87
CA GLU A 40 -2.89 27.93 -3.30
C GLU A 40 -3.00 27.99 -4.83
N ASN A 41 -4.09 28.57 -5.33
CA ASN A 41 -4.21 28.85 -6.75
C ASN A 41 -3.37 30.09 -7.10
N GLN A 42 -2.26 29.88 -7.79
CA GLN A 42 -1.37 30.96 -8.24
C GLN A 42 -1.71 31.47 -9.65
N GLU A 43 -2.69 30.86 -10.31
CA GLU A 43 -3.15 31.26 -11.64
C GLU A 43 -4.03 32.50 -11.59
N GLN A 44 -4.15 33.17 -12.74
CA GLN A 44 -5.00 34.35 -12.90
C GLN A 44 -6.47 34.00 -13.17
N SER A 45 -6.80 32.71 -13.30
CA SER A 45 -8.15 32.19 -13.56
C SER A 45 -8.59 31.19 -12.49
N PRO A 46 -9.89 31.07 -12.21
CA PRO A 46 -10.41 30.05 -11.30
C PRO A 46 -10.07 28.65 -11.83
N LEU A 47 -9.68 27.75 -10.93
CA LEU A 47 -9.34 26.37 -11.23
C LEU A 47 -10.43 25.45 -10.70
N GLU A 48 -10.96 24.57 -11.52
CA GLU A 48 -11.78 23.47 -11.02
C GLU A 48 -10.84 22.34 -10.56
N ALA A 49 -10.93 21.99 -9.29
CA ALA A 49 -9.94 21.17 -8.62
C ALA A 49 -10.51 19.84 -8.13
N ILE A 50 -9.75 18.77 -8.35
CA ILE A 50 -10.01 17.40 -7.92
C ILE A 50 -8.89 17.01 -6.98
N PHE A 51 -9.22 16.52 -5.79
CA PHE A 51 -8.26 15.95 -4.87
C PHE A 51 -8.18 14.44 -5.10
N VAL A 52 -6.96 13.95 -5.33
CA VAL A 52 -6.69 12.52 -5.55
C VAL A 52 -5.67 12.07 -4.52
N PHE A 53 -5.97 11.04 -3.75
CA PHE A 53 -5.10 10.60 -2.66
C PHE A 53 -5.02 9.07 -2.59
N PRO A 54 -3.81 8.49 -2.65
CA PRO A 54 -3.61 7.07 -2.40
C PRO A 54 -3.64 6.78 -0.90
N LEU A 55 -4.34 5.72 -0.52
CA LEU A 55 -4.33 5.19 0.84
C LEU A 55 -3.75 3.79 0.87
N PRO A 56 -3.14 3.36 1.99
CA PRO A 56 -2.84 1.95 2.19
C PRO A 56 -4.14 1.13 2.00
N GLY A 57 -4.07 0.00 1.29
CA GLY A 57 -5.27 -0.80 1.00
C GLY A 57 -6.01 -1.34 2.22
N GLU A 58 -5.38 -1.33 3.40
CA GLU A 58 -5.97 -1.73 4.69
C GLU A 58 -6.43 -0.53 5.55
N ALA A 59 -6.22 0.69 5.07
CA ALA A 59 -6.63 1.88 5.78
C ALA A 59 -8.14 2.13 5.63
N ALA A 60 -8.78 2.60 6.69
CA ALA A 60 -10.16 3.08 6.66
C ALA A 60 -10.19 4.60 6.84
N VAL A 61 -10.81 5.31 5.88
CA VAL A 61 -11.04 6.75 5.99
C VAL A 61 -12.12 7.02 7.02
N CYS A 62 -11.77 7.76 8.06
CA CYS A 62 -12.67 8.11 9.16
C CYS A 62 -13.28 9.49 8.98
N ARG A 63 -12.52 10.43 8.41
CA ARG A 63 -12.96 11.81 8.21
C ARG A 63 -12.29 12.41 7.00
N PHE A 64 -13.06 13.20 6.27
CA PHE A 64 -12.54 14.05 5.21
C PHE A 64 -13.20 15.42 5.30
N SER A 65 -12.43 16.48 5.14
CA SER A 65 -12.96 17.83 4.96
C SER A 65 -12.08 18.67 4.04
N ALA A 66 -12.71 19.52 3.22
CA ALA A 66 -12.02 20.50 2.40
C ALA A 66 -12.55 21.90 2.70
N LYS A 67 -11.66 22.85 2.93
CA LYS A 67 -11.98 24.25 3.16
C LYS A 67 -11.41 25.11 2.05
N ILE A 68 -12.27 25.81 1.32
CA ILE A 68 -11.91 26.79 0.30
C ILE A 68 -12.41 28.15 0.77
N GLY A 69 -11.49 29.08 1.03
CA GLY A 69 -11.82 30.39 1.58
C GLY A 69 -12.56 30.31 2.92
N GLN A 70 -13.83 30.70 2.92
CA GLN A 70 -14.71 30.65 4.10
C GLN A 70 -15.61 29.40 4.13
N THR A 71 -15.71 28.66 3.04
CA THR A 71 -16.60 27.49 2.93
C THR A 71 -15.84 26.25 3.35
N GLU A 72 -16.39 25.50 4.29
CA GLU A 72 -15.89 24.19 4.71
C GLU A 72 -16.89 23.12 4.29
N VAL A 73 -16.39 22.13 3.56
CA VAL A 73 -17.11 20.95 3.11
C VAL A 73 -16.63 19.80 3.97
N VAL A 74 -17.54 19.16 4.70
CA VAL A 74 -17.24 17.98 5.50
C VAL A 74 -17.93 16.79 4.85
N ALA A 75 -17.19 15.73 4.57
CA ALA A 75 -17.75 14.52 3.98
C ALA A 75 -18.63 13.79 4.99
N GLU A 76 -19.82 13.39 4.55
CA GLU A 76 -20.71 12.51 5.31
C GLU A 76 -20.69 11.12 4.66
N VAL A 77 -20.38 10.09 5.45
CA VAL A 77 -20.32 8.71 4.95
C VAL A 77 -21.74 8.22 4.66
N GLN A 78 -21.97 7.76 3.44
CA GLN A 78 -23.22 7.16 3.01
C GLN A 78 -22.97 5.86 2.23
N GLU A 79 -24.04 5.06 2.05
CA GLU A 79 -24.00 3.93 1.14
C GLU A 79 -23.75 4.42 -0.29
N LYS A 80 -22.93 3.69 -1.06
CA LYS A 80 -22.37 4.15 -2.34
C LYS A 80 -23.45 4.56 -3.35
N GLN A 81 -24.48 3.74 -3.55
CA GLN A 81 -25.55 4.06 -4.50
C GLN A 81 -26.32 5.31 -4.06
N LYS A 82 -26.66 5.39 -2.77
CA LYS A 82 -27.36 6.53 -2.21
C LYS A 82 -26.55 7.83 -2.33
N ALA A 83 -25.24 7.79 -2.08
CA ALA A 83 -24.36 8.95 -2.22
C ALA A 83 -24.34 9.47 -3.66
N GLN A 84 -24.32 8.56 -4.63
CA GLN A 84 -24.30 8.88 -6.05
C GLN A 84 -25.65 9.48 -6.51
N GLU A 85 -26.77 8.89 -6.10
CA GLU A 85 -28.12 9.44 -6.37
C GLU A 85 -28.27 10.87 -5.81
N GLN A 86 -27.85 11.10 -4.56
CA GLN A 86 -27.91 12.44 -3.96
C GLN A 86 -27.03 13.46 -4.66
N TYR A 87 -25.84 13.04 -5.11
CA TYR A 87 -24.94 13.89 -5.88
C TYR A 87 -25.56 14.30 -7.23
N ASP A 88 -26.12 13.34 -7.97
CA ASP A 88 -26.76 13.60 -9.26
C ASP A 88 -28.01 14.49 -9.11
N ASP A 89 -28.82 14.27 -8.07
CA ASP A 89 -29.98 15.11 -7.73
C ASP A 89 -29.57 16.56 -7.40
N ALA A 90 -28.49 16.74 -6.64
CA ALA A 90 -27.97 18.06 -6.30
C ALA A 90 -27.45 18.81 -7.54
N LEU A 91 -26.70 18.13 -8.41
CA LEU A 91 -26.23 18.71 -9.68
C LEU A 91 -27.40 19.09 -10.61
N SER A 92 -28.39 18.20 -10.76
CA SER A 92 -29.56 18.46 -11.60
C SER A 92 -30.41 19.62 -11.09
N SER A 93 -30.36 19.88 -9.77
CA SER A 93 -31.01 21.01 -9.10
C SER A 93 -30.19 22.32 -9.14
N GLY A 94 -29.02 22.32 -9.80
CA GLY A 94 -28.13 23.48 -9.91
C GLY A 94 -27.38 23.81 -8.62
N GLN A 95 -27.30 22.87 -7.68
CA GLN A 95 -26.52 23.02 -6.45
C GLN A 95 -25.06 22.61 -6.68
N GLN A 96 -24.16 23.18 -5.89
CA GLN A 96 -22.78 22.72 -5.83
C GLN A 96 -22.72 21.47 -4.93
N ALA A 97 -22.28 20.35 -5.48
CA ALA A 97 -22.16 19.08 -4.79
C ALA A 97 -20.73 18.55 -4.89
N PHE A 98 -20.30 17.77 -3.90
CA PHE A 98 -18.98 17.18 -3.83
C PHE A 98 -19.13 15.69 -3.50
N LEU A 99 -18.53 14.83 -4.31
CA LEU A 99 -18.56 13.39 -4.12
C LEU A 99 -17.14 12.88 -3.88
N LEU A 100 -16.93 12.24 -2.73
CA LEU A 100 -15.74 11.47 -2.40
C LEU A 100 -16.04 10.00 -2.68
N GLU A 101 -15.28 9.38 -3.57
CA GLU A 101 -15.42 7.96 -3.86
C GLU A 101 -14.08 7.24 -3.99
N GLU A 102 -14.10 5.97 -3.61
CA GLU A 102 -13.06 5.00 -3.95
C GLU A 102 -13.14 4.71 -5.45
N SER A 103 -11.99 4.79 -6.13
CA SER A 103 -11.92 4.59 -7.58
C SER A 103 -12.20 3.12 -7.94
N ASP A 104 -13.18 2.87 -8.80
CA ASP A 104 -13.51 1.52 -9.27
C ASP A 104 -12.33 0.82 -9.99
N GLU A 105 -11.43 1.60 -10.60
CA GLU A 105 -10.22 1.12 -11.28
C GLU A 105 -9.05 0.82 -10.31
N SER A 106 -9.05 1.41 -9.11
CA SER A 106 -7.92 1.34 -8.17
C SER A 106 -8.43 1.59 -6.73
N PRO A 107 -8.75 0.52 -5.99
CA PRO A 107 -9.39 0.62 -4.67
C PRO A 107 -8.51 1.28 -3.58
N ASP A 108 -7.23 1.50 -3.84
CA ASP A 108 -6.32 2.27 -3.01
C ASP A 108 -6.25 3.76 -3.38
N VAL A 109 -7.09 4.25 -4.28
CA VAL A 109 -7.14 5.67 -4.70
C VAL A 109 -8.50 6.28 -4.43
N PHE A 110 -8.51 7.36 -3.65
CA PHE A 110 -9.69 8.16 -3.39
C PHE A 110 -9.68 9.42 -4.24
N LYS A 111 -10.84 9.75 -4.82
CA LYS A 111 -11.03 10.97 -5.62
C LYS A 111 -12.16 11.80 -5.01
N LEU A 112 -11.93 13.11 -4.94
CA LEU A 112 -12.92 14.09 -4.54
C LEU A 112 -12.91 15.27 -5.49
N SER A 113 -14.05 15.63 -6.05
CA SER A 113 -14.20 16.96 -6.64
C SER A 113 -14.28 17.99 -5.51
N VAL A 114 -13.36 18.97 -5.48
CA VAL A 114 -13.33 20.06 -4.49
C VAL A 114 -13.99 21.33 -5.04
N GLY A 115 -14.35 21.34 -6.33
CA GLY A 115 -15.01 22.45 -7.01
C GLY A 115 -14.07 23.57 -7.45
N SER A 116 -14.61 24.78 -7.61
CA SER A 116 -13.85 25.93 -8.14
C SER A 116 -13.02 26.62 -7.04
N LEU A 117 -11.72 26.73 -7.27
CA LEU A 117 -10.74 27.46 -6.47
C LEU A 117 -10.36 28.78 -7.19
N PRO A 118 -10.81 29.94 -6.70
CA PRO A 118 -10.53 31.24 -7.33
C PRO A 118 -9.05 31.65 -7.33
N PRO A 119 -8.65 32.60 -8.21
CA PRO A 119 -7.29 33.15 -8.25
C PRO A 119 -6.82 33.70 -6.90
N GLY A 120 -5.63 33.29 -6.45
CA GLY A 120 -5.02 33.72 -5.18
C GLY A 120 -5.66 33.12 -3.92
N GLU A 121 -6.68 32.27 -4.07
CA GLU A 121 -7.37 31.64 -2.95
C GLU A 121 -6.67 30.37 -2.48
N LYS A 122 -6.84 30.05 -1.19
CA LYS A 122 -6.23 28.90 -0.54
C LYS A 122 -7.26 27.80 -0.30
N ALA A 123 -6.83 26.57 -0.50
CA ALA A 123 -7.59 25.37 -0.15
C ALA A 123 -6.85 24.58 0.92
N SER A 124 -7.57 24.16 1.96
CA SER A 124 -7.08 23.27 3.01
C SER A 124 -7.83 21.95 2.91
N VAL A 125 -7.13 20.85 2.67
CA VAL A 125 -7.71 19.51 2.63
C VAL A 125 -7.24 18.74 3.85
N SER A 126 -8.17 18.18 4.62
CA SER A 126 -7.89 17.37 5.80
C SER A 126 -8.47 15.97 5.65
N LEU A 127 -7.66 14.97 5.97
CA LEU A 127 -7.98 13.55 5.85
C LEU A 127 -7.51 12.82 7.11
N ASP A 128 -8.43 12.12 7.76
CA ASP A 128 -8.14 11.21 8.87
C ASP A 128 -8.42 9.77 8.44
N TYR A 129 -7.46 8.89 8.64
CA TYR A 129 -7.62 7.46 8.43
C TYR A 129 -7.00 6.64 9.55
N VAL A 130 -7.49 5.41 9.71
CA VAL A 130 -6.94 4.43 10.66
C VAL A 130 -6.34 3.26 9.89
N THR A 131 -5.25 2.70 10.39
CA THR A 131 -4.59 1.52 9.81
C THR A 131 -3.96 0.66 10.89
N GLU A 132 -3.95 -0.66 10.68
CA GLU A 132 -3.12 -1.58 11.48
C GLU A 132 -1.65 -1.45 11.04
N LEU A 133 -0.73 -1.64 11.99
CA LEU A 133 0.71 -1.57 11.76
C LEU A 133 1.27 -2.97 11.48
N ALA A 134 2.01 -3.11 10.38
CA ALA A 134 2.57 -4.38 9.99
C ALA A 134 3.75 -4.77 10.91
N VAL A 135 3.67 -5.96 11.51
CA VAL A 135 4.76 -6.55 12.28
C VAL A 135 5.89 -6.99 11.35
N GLN A 136 7.10 -6.50 11.60
CA GLN A 136 8.33 -6.86 10.89
C GLN A 136 8.99 -8.10 11.51
N ALA A 137 9.92 -8.71 10.77
CA ALA A 137 10.61 -9.93 11.22
C ALA A 137 11.47 -9.76 12.48
N ASP A 138 11.82 -8.52 12.83
CA ASP A 138 12.58 -8.14 14.02
C ASP A 138 11.69 -7.51 15.11
N ASP A 139 10.38 -7.81 15.06
CA ASP A 139 9.35 -7.35 15.98
C ASP A 139 9.05 -5.85 15.96
N GLY A 140 9.62 -5.11 14.99
CA GLY A 140 9.25 -3.72 14.74
C GLY A 140 7.84 -3.59 14.17
N LEU A 141 7.06 -2.62 14.63
CA LEU A 141 5.79 -2.24 14.00
C LEU A 141 6.04 -1.13 12.99
N ARG A 142 5.73 -1.40 11.72
CA ARG A 142 5.97 -0.46 10.63
C ARG A 142 4.73 0.36 10.32
N LEU A 143 4.88 1.68 10.42
CA LEU A 143 4.00 2.66 9.78
C LEU A 143 4.72 3.20 8.54
N CYS A 144 4.04 3.18 7.40
CA CYS A 144 4.52 3.83 6.19
C CYS A 144 3.58 5.00 5.85
N LEU A 145 4.13 6.21 5.83
CA LEU A 145 3.49 7.36 5.22
C LEU A 145 4.08 7.53 3.81
N PRO A 146 3.30 7.23 2.74
CA PRO A 146 3.81 7.32 1.39
C PRO A 146 4.17 8.77 1.05
N ALA A 147 5.36 8.99 0.49
CA ALA A 147 5.83 10.32 0.11
C ALA A 147 5.42 10.74 -1.28
N VAL A 148 5.05 9.77 -2.10
CA VAL A 148 4.56 10.05 -3.42
C VAL A 148 3.08 9.74 -3.46
N LEU A 149 2.30 10.81 -3.59
CA LEU A 149 0.98 10.76 -4.20
C LEU A 149 1.21 10.30 -5.67
N ASN A 150 1.35 9.00 -5.90
CA ASN A 150 1.83 8.44 -7.16
C ASN A 150 0.74 8.45 -8.26
N PRO A 151 0.97 9.12 -9.40
CA PRO A 151 0.31 8.84 -10.66
C PRO A 151 0.33 7.34 -11.02
N ARG A 152 -0.80 6.73 -11.39
CA ARG A 152 -0.79 5.37 -11.97
C ARG A 152 -1.20 5.36 -13.43
N TYR A 153 -0.44 4.59 -14.20
CA TYR A 153 -0.56 4.38 -15.63
C TYR A 153 -1.91 3.75 -16.01
N GLN A 154 -2.43 4.09 -17.20
CA GLN A 154 -3.57 3.40 -17.81
C GLN A 154 -3.09 2.72 -19.11
N PRO A 155 -3.42 1.43 -19.35
CA PRO A 155 -3.06 0.74 -20.58
C PRO A 155 -3.81 1.30 -21.80
N GLN A 156 -3.13 1.31 -22.95
CA GLN A 156 -3.68 1.79 -24.21
C GLN A 156 -4.76 0.82 -24.75
N GLY A 157 -5.96 1.34 -25.03
CA GLY A 157 -7.05 0.55 -25.61
C GLY A 157 -8.43 1.20 -25.66
N SER A 158 -8.65 2.36 -25.03
CA SER A 158 -9.86 3.18 -25.24
C SER A 158 -9.56 4.33 -26.20
N ASP A 159 -9.84 4.11 -27.48
CA ASP A 159 -9.78 5.12 -28.56
C ASP A 159 -10.53 6.40 -28.16
N SER A 160 -10.06 7.64 -28.35
CA SER A 160 -9.19 8.17 -29.41
C SER A 160 -8.75 9.61 -29.09
N GLY A 161 -7.48 9.97 -29.39
CA GLY A 161 -7.08 11.36 -29.58
C GLY A 161 -5.68 11.79 -29.12
N SER A 162 -4.65 11.48 -29.92
CA SER A 162 -3.42 12.31 -30.10
C SER A 162 -2.44 12.47 -28.91
N GLY A 163 -1.44 11.57 -28.85
CA GLY A 163 -0.02 11.95 -28.89
C GLY A 163 0.68 12.37 -27.58
N GLY A 164 1.64 11.55 -27.14
CA GLY A 164 2.71 11.94 -26.21
C GLY A 164 2.83 11.00 -25.02
N SER A 165 3.93 10.24 -24.97
CA SER A 165 4.39 9.56 -23.75
C SER A 165 4.55 10.60 -22.64
N ALA A 166 3.61 10.66 -21.71
CA ALA A 166 3.71 11.55 -20.56
C ALA A 166 4.77 10.99 -19.60
N GLN A 167 5.95 11.60 -19.64
CA GLN A 167 7.00 11.38 -18.65
C GLN A 167 6.47 11.80 -17.28
N VAL A 168 6.79 10.97 -16.28
CA VAL A 168 6.69 11.33 -14.86
C VAL A 168 7.61 12.53 -14.63
N SER A 169 7.04 13.71 -14.44
CA SER A 169 7.80 14.82 -13.89
C SER A 169 7.76 14.67 -12.39
N SER A 170 8.81 14.09 -11.80
CA SER A 170 9.14 14.45 -10.43
C SER A 170 9.42 15.95 -10.41
N VAL A 171 9.03 16.63 -9.33
CA VAL A 171 9.62 17.95 -9.10
C VAL A 171 11.09 17.68 -8.82
N PRO A 172 12.03 18.28 -9.56
CA PRO A 172 13.44 18.16 -9.24
C PRO A 172 13.65 18.46 -7.74
N ALA A 173 14.55 17.73 -7.07
CA ALA A 173 14.96 18.00 -5.69
C ALA A 173 15.51 19.44 -5.48
N GLY A 174 15.60 20.24 -6.54
CA GLY A 174 15.74 21.68 -6.48
C GLY A 174 14.42 22.38 -6.21
N SER A 175 14.20 22.73 -4.94
CA SER A 175 13.23 23.73 -4.44
C SER A 175 11.76 23.43 -4.73
N VAL A 176 11.20 22.42 -4.07
CA VAL A 176 9.74 22.36 -3.91
C VAL A 176 9.35 23.31 -2.76
N PRO A 177 8.55 24.37 -3.00
CA PRO A 177 8.29 25.42 -2.01
C PRO A 177 7.17 25.01 -1.05
N TYR A 178 7.26 23.81 -0.46
CA TYR A 178 6.36 23.39 0.60
C TYR A 178 7.13 23.00 1.87
N SER A 179 6.48 23.17 3.02
CA SER A 179 6.98 22.66 4.30
C SER A 179 6.25 21.38 4.68
N LEU A 180 6.98 20.37 5.16
CA LEU A 180 6.41 19.19 5.80
C LEU A 180 6.67 19.25 7.31
N SER A 181 5.65 18.97 8.10
CA SER A 181 5.79 18.61 9.51
C SER A 181 5.09 17.30 9.76
N LEU A 182 5.78 16.35 10.39
CA LEU A 182 5.21 15.12 10.90
C LEU A 182 5.51 15.01 12.38
N SER A 183 4.49 14.73 13.17
CA SER A 183 4.63 14.37 14.58
C SER A 183 3.87 13.10 14.87
N ALA A 184 4.48 12.21 15.65
CA ALA A 184 3.89 10.95 16.07
C ALA A 184 3.82 10.89 17.59
N HIS A 185 2.63 10.62 18.11
CA HIS A 185 2.38 10.28 19.50
C HIS A 185 2.17 8.78 19.61
N VAL A 186 2.98 8.10 20.40
CA VAL A 186 2.96 6.64 20.55
C VAL A 186 2.51 6.30 21.96
N SER A 187 1.48 5.48 22.08
CA SER A 187 0.98 4.90 23.33
C SER A 187 0.98 3.39 23.21
N SER A 188 1.60 2.69 24.15
CA SER A 188 1.72 1.23 24.12
C SER A 188 1.45 0.62 25.51
N PRO A 189 0.86 -0.58 25.60
CA PRO A 189 0.79 -1.32 26.87
C PRO A 189 2.16 -1.66 27.45
N HIS A 190 3.18 -1.78 26.61
CA HIS A 190 4.55 -2.10 27.01
C HIS A 190 5.50 -0.91 26.84
N PRO A 191 6.63 -0.86 27.57
CA PRO A 191 7.62 0.20 27.41
C PRO A 191 8.12 0.29 25.96
N ILE A 192 8.14 1.51 25.43
CA ILE A 192 8.71 1.82 24.12
C ILE A 192 10.24 1.76 24.24
N SER A 193 10.87 0.90 23.45
CA SER A 193 12.32 0.69 23.49
C SER A 193 13.06 1.71 22.62
N ARG A 194 12.60 1.90 21.38
CA ARG A 194 13.11 2.86 20.40
C ARG A 194 12.11 3.08 19.28
N VAL A 195 12.30 4.19 18.57
CA VAL A 195 11.63 4.49 17.31
C VAL A 195 12.70 4.78 16.27
N GLU A 196 12.65 4.09 15.14
CA GLU A 196 13.56 4.26 14.02
C GLU A 196 12.80 4.79 12.81
N SER A 197 13.52 5.42 11.89
CA SER A 197 12.96 5.86 10.62
C SER A 197 14.03 5.85 9.53
N ASN A 198 13.59 5.67 8.29
CA ASN A 198 14.42 5.90 7.11
C ASN A 198 14.70 7.40 6.87
N CYS A 199 14.05 8.29 7.65
CA CYS A 199 14.22 9.73 7.63
C CYS A 199 14.81 10.24 8.96
N PRO A 200 15.56 11.36 8.97
CA PRO A 200 16.05 11.93 10.22
C PRO A 200 14.91 12.34 11.16
N LEU A 201 14.99 11.91 12.42
CA LEU A 201 14.04 12.23 13.49
C LEU A 201 14.67 13.15 14.53
N ASP A 202 13.84 14.01 15.13
CA ASP A 202 14.17 14.65 16.40
C ASP A 202 14.29 13.60 17.52
N PRO A 203 15.02 13.88 18.62
CA PRO A 203 15.17 12.94 19.72
C PRO A 203 13.82 12.47 20.28
N LEU A 204 13.67 11.15 20.44
CA LEU A 204 12.50 10.54 21.06
C LEU A 204 12.27 11.08 22.48
N ASN A 205 11.09 11.64 22.73
CA ASN A 205 10.74 12.22 24.01
C ASN A 205 9.69 11.37 24.72
N TYR A 206 10.05 10.79 25.87
CA TYR A 206 9.12 10.01 26.69
C TYR A 206 8.24 10.93 27.53
N LEU A 207 6.93 10.70 27.51
CA LEU A 207 5.95 11.52 28.22
C LEU A 207 5.67 11.04 29.64
N ASN A 208 6.08 9.82 29.99
CA ASN A 208 5.91 9.23 31.30
C ASN A 208 7.13 8.41 31.76
N THR A 209 7.15 8.06 33.04
CA THR A 209 8.30 7.37 33.67
C THR A 209 8.38 5.90 33.22
N GLU A 210 7.23 5.29 32.94
CA GLU A 210 7.09 3.91 32.48
C GLU A 210 7.47 3.73 31.00
N LYS A 211 7.73 4.84 30.28
CA LYS A 211 8.05 4.86 28.85
C LYS A 211 6.99 4.21 27.96
N THR A 212 5.74 4.16 28.41
CA THR A 212 4.60 3.66 27.63
C THR A 212 3.98 4.73 26.73
N GLN A 213 4.39 6.00 26.91
CA GLN A 213 3.98 7.11 26.06
C GLN A 213 5.22 7.88 25.58
N ALA A 214 5.29 8.20 24.30
CA ALA A 214 6.37 8.97 23.71
C ALA A 214 5.90 9.81 22.52
N THR A 215 6.65 10.87 22.22
CA THR A 215 6.49 11.68 21.01
C THR A 215 7.78 11.71 20.21
N VAL A 216 7.64 11.69 18.89
CA VAL A 216 8.75 11.86 17.96
C VAL A 216 8.29 12.66 16.75
N SER A 217 9.17 13.47 16.18
CA SER A 217 8.88 14.30 15.01
C SER A 217 9.94 14.12 13.95
N LEU A 218 9.57 14.30 12.68
CA LEU A 218 10.56 14.44 11.62
C LEU A 218 11.42 15.67 11.88
N ALA A 219 12.74 15.52 11.72
CA ALA A 219 13.66 16.64 11.81
C ALA A 219 13.40 17.66 10.69
N ALA A 220 13.70 18.93 10.95
CA ALA A 220 13.49 20.01 9.99
C ALA A 220 14.29 19.79 8.68
N GLY A 221 13.69 20.19 7.56
CA GLY A 221 14.35 20.16 6.25
C GLY A 221 14.20 18.86 5.47
N HIS A 222 13.37 17.92 5.94
CA HIS A 222 12.98 16.77 5.14
C HIS A 222 12.30 17.22 3.84
N GLN A 223 12.79 16.71 2.73
CA GLN A 223 12.18 16.85 1.40
C GLN A 223 11.43 15.54 1.18
N PHE A 224 10.13 15.59 0.88
CA PHE A 224 9.26 14.42 0.70
C PHE A 224 9.62 13.71 -0.63
N ASP A 225 10.85 13.23 -0.71
CA ASP A 225 11.51 12.63 -1.86
C ASP A 225 11.41 11.09 -1.85
N ARG A 226 10.95 10.52 -0.73
CA ARG A 226 10.81 9.09 -0.46
C ARG A 226 9.82 8.88 0.69
N ASP A 227 9.15 7.73 0.72
CA ASP A 227 8.19 7.37 1.77
C ASP A 227 8.80 7.55 3.18
N VAL A 228 8.02 8.08 4.12
CA VAL A 228 8.44 8.21 5.52
C VAL A 228 8.01 6.96 6.27
N GLU A 229 8.99 6.18 6.72
CA GLU A 229 8.74 4.96 7.48
C GLU A 229 9.09 5.18 8.95
N LEU A 230 8.19 4.77 9.85
CA LEU A 230 8.45 4.71 11.28
C LEU A 230 8.40 3.24 11.73
N LEU A 231 9.47 2.79 12.37
CA LEU A 231 9.57 1.48 13.00
C LEU A 231 9.52 1.64 14.52
N LEU A 232 8.47 1.11 15.13
CA LEU A 232 8.20 1.21 16.56
C LEU A 232 8.56 -0.11 17.23
N TYR A 233 9.42 -0.08 18.24
CA TYR A 233 9.83 -1.30 18.95
C TYR A 233 9.40 -1.23 20.41
N TYR A 234 8.61 -2.20 20.85
CA TYR A 234 8.19 -2.35 22.24
C TYR A 234 9.04 -3.39 22.97
N GLN A 235 9.06 -3.32 24.31
CA GLN A 235 9.54 -4.42 25.15
C GLN A 235 8.45 -5.47 25.30
N ASP A 236 8.82 -6.70 25.68
CA ASP A 236 7.88 -7.79 25.98
C ASP A 236 6.83 -8.06 24.88
N THR A 237 7.18 -7.86 23.61
CA THR A 237 6.29 -7.94 22.43
C THR A 237 5.45 -9.21 22.35
N HIS A 238 5.96 -10.32 22.89
CA HIS A 238 5.28 -11.62 22.83
C HIS A 238 4.27 -11.86 23.96
N GLN A 239 4.13 -10.92 24.90
CA GLN A 239 3.10 -11.02 25.93
C GLN A 239 1.73 -10.61 25.38
N PRO A 240 0.66 -11.37 25.69
CA PRO A 240 -0.70 -10.97 25.35
C PRO A 240 -1.06 -9.60 25.95
N THR A 241 -1.63 -8.72 25.13
CA THR A 241 -2.09 -7.40 25.59
C THR A 241 -3.55 -7.17 25.27
N ALA A 242 -4.16 -6.28 26.04
CA ALA A 242 -5.52 -5.82 25.84
C ALA A 242 -5.57 -4.30 25.97
N ILE A 243 -6.15 -3.62 24.97
CA ILE A 243 -6.46 -2.19 25.03
C ILE A 243 -7.98 -2.07 25.14
N VAL A 244 -8.44 -1.29 26.11
CA VAL A 244 -9.87 -1.06 26.36
C VAL A 244 -10.20 0.37 25.96
N GLU A 245 -11.10 0.51 24.99
CA GLU A 245 -11.70 1.78 24.63
C GLU A 245 -13.06 1.92 25.33
N ALA A 246 -13.21 2.99 26.11
CA ALA A 246 -14.43 3.24 26.86
C ALA A 246 -15.54 3.76 25.95
N ALA A 247 -16.79 3.44 26.30
CA ALA A 247 -17.97 3.99 25.63
C ALA A 247 -17.98 5.52 25.66
N GLN A 248 -18.42 6.14 24.56
CA GLN A 248 -18.65 7.57 24.51
C GLN A 248 -19.87 7.93 25.36
N ALA A 249 -19.68 8.80 26.35
CA ALA A 249 -20.74 9.20 27.28
C ALA A 249 -21.96 9.85 26.60
N SER A 250 -21.78 10.45 25.42
CA SER A 250 -22.83 11.06 24.61
C SER A 250 -23.59 10.07 23.72
N ALA A 251 -23.09 8.84 23.55
CA ALA A 251 -23.68 7.85 22.65
C ALA A 251 -24.83 7.09 23.32
N LYS A 252 -25.75 6.59 22.49
CA LYS A 252 -26.88 5.79 22.95
C LYS A 252 -26.39 4.42 23.47
N PRO A 253 -26.83 3.96 24.65
CA PRO A 253 -26.50 2.60 25.13
C PRO A 253 -26.93 1.51 24.14
N GLY A 254 -26.08 0.49 23.93
CA GLY A 254 -26.31 -0.57 22.94
C GLY A 254 -26.08 -0.15 21.48
N SER A 255 -25.44 1.01 21.26
CA SER A 255 -24.87 1.38 19.96
C SER A 255 -23.37 1.13 19.96
N LEU A 256 -22.75 1.02 18.78
CA LEU A 256 -21.31 0.81 18.64
C LEU A 256 -20.47 1.79 19.48
N MET A 257 -20.89 3.06 19.53
CA MET A 257 -20.18 4.11 20.28
C MET A 257 -20.54 4.15 21.77
N GLY A 258 -21.63 3.47 22.17
CA GLY A 258 -22.13 3.43 23.54
C GLY A 258 -21.70 2.19 24.34
N ASP A 259 -21.04 1.23 23.68
CA ASP A 259 -20.53 0.01 24.29
C ASP A 259 -18.99 0.05 24.34
N PRO A 260 -18.35 -0.41 25.42
CA PRO A 260 -16.90 -0.49 25.48
C PRO A 260 -16.37 -1.58 24.54
N VAL A 261 -15.22 -1.32 23.93
CA VAL A 261 -14.55 -2.25 23.01
C VAL A 261 -13.21 -2.67 23.59
N VAL A 262 -12.84 -3.94 23.41
CA VAL A 262 -11.53 -4.47 23.81
C VAL A 262 -10.81 -5.00 22.59
N MET A 263 -9.63 -4.45 22.30
CA MET A 263 -8.71 -4.99 21.31
C MET A 263 -7.72 -5.91 22.01
N LEU A 264 -7.71 -7.18 21.62
CA LEU A 264 -6.76 -8.19 22.11
C LEU A 264 -5.65 -8.38 21.08
N SER A 265 -4.39 -8.25 21.49
CA SER A 265 -3.23 -8.53 20.65
C SER A 265 -2.51 -9.77 21.18
N LEU A 266 -2.37 -10.78 20.31
CA LEU A 266 -1.73 -12.07 20.61
C LEU A 266 -0.58 -12.29 19.63
N TYR A 267 0.66 -12.20 20.12
CA TYR A 267 1.86 -12.37 19.29
C TYR A 267 2.84 -13.37 19.93
N PRO A 268 2.48 -14.65 20.03
CA PRO A 268 3.28 -15.64 20.76
C PRO A 268 4.59 -16.00 20.04
N GLU A 269 5.66 -16.21 20.80
CA GLU A 269 6.90 -16.82 20.31
C GLU A 269 6.78 -18.35 20.32
N PHE A 270 7.12 -18.99 19.20
CA PHE A 270 7.12 -20.45 19.08
C PHE A 270 8.54 -21.02 19.12
N PRO A 271 8.78 -22.15 19.83
CA PRO A 271 10.09 -22.80 19.83
C PRO A 271 10.55 -23.19 18.42
N LYS A 272 11.84 -23.01 18.15
CA LYS A 272 12.47 -23.30 16.84
C LYS A 272 12.20 -24.72 16.33
N ASP A 273 12.14 -25.70 17.23
CA ASP A 273 11.89 -27.09 16.88
C ASP A 273 10.47 -27.30 16.33
N VAL A 274 9.48 -26.58 16.86
CA VAL A 274 8.10 -26.60 16.35
C VAL A 274 8.06 -25.96 14.96
N MET A 275 8.70 -24.80 14.80
CA MET A 275 8.72 -24.10 13.51
C MET A 275 9.45 -24.88 12.41
N SER A 276 10.58 -25.53 12.72
CA SER A 276 11.35 -26.34 11.77
C SER A 276 10.59 -27.59 11.30
N SER A 277 9.81 -28.22 12.19
CA SER A 277 8.97 -29.39 11.83
C SER A 277 7.81 -29.04 10.88
N MET A 278 7.33 -27.79 10.92
CA MET A 278 6.24 -27.33 10.06
C MET A 278 6.72 -26.71 8.73
N THR A 279 8.01 -26.45 8.59
CA THR A 279 8.61 -25.79 7.41
C THR A 279 9.36 -26.76 6.50
N SER A 280 9.52 -28.03 6.88
CA SER A 280 10.25 -29.03 6.09
C SER A 280 9.49 -29.57 4.87
N HIS A 281 8.20 -29.23 4.72
CA HIS A 281 7.33 -29.71 3.64
C HIS A 281 6.49 -28.56 3.09
N GLY A 282 6.39 -28.48 1.77
CA GLY A 282 5.61 -27.47 1.06
C GLY A 282 5.78 -27.55 -0.45
N GLU A 283 4.75 -27.08 -1.17
CA GLU A 283 4.80 -26.80 -2.60
C GLU A 283 4.91 -25.29 -2.80
N PHE A 284 6.08 -24.81 -3.26
CA PHE A 284 6.41 -23.40 -3.43
C PHE A 284 6.25 -22.98 -4.89
N LEU A 285 5.23 -22.20 -5.20
CA LEU A 285 4.93 -21.72 -6.55
C LEU A 285 5.30 -20.24 -6.66
N PHE A 286 6.28 -19.91 -7.49
CA PHE A 286 6.68 -18.53 -7.75
C PHE A 286 5.97 -18.03 -9.01
N VAL A 287 5.11 -17.03 -8.89
CA VAL A 287 4.39 -16.42 -10.01
C VAL A 287 4.99 -15.04 -10.26
N VAL A 288 5.68 -14.88 -11.37
CA VAL A 288 6.55 -13.72 -11.63
C VAL A 288 6.03 -12.93 -12.81
N ASP A 289 5.74 -11.67 -12.57
CA ASP A 289 5.35 -10.71 -13.60
C ASP A 289 6.52 -10.41 -14.52
N ARG A 290 6.29 -10.56 -15.83
CA ARG A 290 7.20 -10.29 -16.94
C ARG A 290 6.54 -9.34 -17.95
N SER A 291 5.52 -8.59 -17.53
CA SER A 291 4.90 -7.52 -18.30
C SER A 291 5.89 -6.39 -18.60
N GLY A 292 5.56 -5.55 -19.57
CA GLY A 292 6.42 -4.43 -19.99
C GLY A 292 6.66 -3.40 -18.88
N SER A 293 5.76 -3.25 -17.91
CA SER A 293 5.93 -2.33 -16.77
C SER A 293 7.11 -2.74 -15.88
N MET A 294 7.47 -4.02 -15.87
CA MET A 294 8.62 -4.55 -15.15
C MET A 294 9.97 -4.13 -15.77
N GLU A 295 10.00 -3.52 -16.97
CA GLU A 295 11.20 -2.91 -17.55
C GLU A 295 11.50 -1.53 -16.93
N CYS A 296 10.57 -0.95 -16.17
CA CYS A 296 10.77 0.35 -15.53
C CYS A 296 11.81 0.30 -14.41
N PRO A 297 12.52 1.41 -14.13
CA PRO A 297 13.43 1.51 -12.98
C PRO A 297 12.72 1.31 -11.63
N MET A 298 13.43 0.80 -10.62
CA MET A 298 12.92 0.62 -9.25
C MET A 298 12.59 1.94 -8.55
N HIS A 299 13.37 3.00 -8.84
CA HIS A 299 13.21 4.36 -8.31
C HIS A 299 13.81 5.38 -9.30
N LEU A 300 13.44 6.66 -9.16
CA LEU A 300 13.91 7.76 -10.00
C LEU A 300 15.31 8.23 -9.57
N GLY A 301 16.34 7.42 -9.84
CA GLY A 301 17.74 7.72 -9.52
C GLY A 301 18.70 7.22 -10.61
N SER A 302 19.84 7.90 -10.79
CA SER A 302 20.87 7.41 -11.72
C SER A 302 21.48 6.11 -11.20
N GLY A 303 21.43 5.05 -12.02
CA GLY A 303 21.94 3.72 -11.64
C GLY A 303 20.92 2.81 -10.94
N SER A 304 19.63 3.18 -10.92
CA SER A 304 18.56 2.30 -10.46
C SER A 304 18.47 1.03 -11.33
N GLN A 305 18.33 -0.12 -10.69
CA GLN A 305 18.07 -1.39 -11.37
C GLN A 305 16.62 -1.44 -11.83
N ASP A 306 16.34 -2.15 -12.92
CA ASP A 306 14.97 -2.34 -13.42
C ASP A 306 14.18 -3.28 -12.49
N ARG A 307 12.85 -3.12 -12.44
CA ARG A 307 11.94 -3.91 -11.60
C ARG A 307 12.10 -5.42 -11.83
N ILE A 308 12.19 -5.86 -13.09
CA ILE A 308 12.42 -7.27 -13.42
C ILE A 308 13.77 -7.77 -12.89
N GLY A 309 14.78 -6.90 -12.87
CA GLY A 309 16.06 -7.21 -12.27
C GLY A 309 15.93 -7.45 -10.77
N SER A 310 15.21 -6.58 -10.06
CA SER A 310 14.99 -6.74 -8.62
C SER A 310 14.17 -8.00 -8.32
N ALA A 311 13.09 -8.24 -9.06
CA ALA A 311 12.29 -9.46 -8.95
C ALA A 311 13.13 -10.72 -9.15
N ARG A 312 14.06 -10.71 -10.12
CA ARG A 312 15.01 -11.80 -10.34
C ARG A 312 15.92 -12.03 -9.14
N ASP A 313 16.51 -10.97 -8.58
CA ASP A 313 17.44 -11.08 -7.46
C ASP A 313 16.73 -11.60 -6.20
N THR A 314 15.49 -11.13 -5.94
CA THR A 314 14.64 -11.65 -4.87
C THR A 314 14.26 -13.12 -5.10
N LEU A 315 13.85 -13.48 -6.32
CA LEU A 315 13.55 -14.87 -6.66
C LEU A 315 14.76 -15.78 -6.45
N LEU A 316 15.96 -15.33 -6.84
CA LEU A 316 17.20 -16.07 -6.64
C LEU A 316 17.52 -16.27 -5.15
N LEU A 317 17.24 -15.28 -4.31
CA LEU A 317 17.38 -15.39 -2.86
C LEU A 317 16.41 -16.44 -2.30
N LEU A 318 15.13 -16.38 -2.67
CA LEU A 318 14.12 -17.32 -2.18
C LEU A 318 14.39 -18.75 -2.63
N LEU A 319 14.78 -18.96 -3.90
CA LEU A 319 15.11 -20.30 -4.41
C LEU A 319 16.25 -20.96 -3.64
N LYS A 320 17.26 -20.18 -3.23
CA LYS A 320 18.39 -20.70 -2.43
C LYS A 320 18.03 -20.95 -0.97
N SER A 321 16.96 -20.35 -0.49
CA SER A 321 16.44 -20.47 0.89
C SER A 321 15.37 -21.55 1.03
N LEU A 322 15.00 -22.24 -0.06
CA LEU A 322 14.00 -23.31 -0.02
C LEU A 322 14.43 -24.47 0.88
N PRO A 323 13.50 -25.04 1.67
CA PRO A 323 13.80 -26.18 2.54
C PRO A 323 14.05 -27.45 1.72
N MET A 324 14.93 -28.33 2.22
CA MET A 324 15.17 -29.62 1.59
C MET A 324 13.92 -30.51 1.65
N GLY A 325 13.62 -31.20 0.54
CA GLY A 325 12.45 -32.09 0.44
C GLY A 325 11.14 -31.38 0.08
N CYS A 326 11.18 -30.09 -0.25
CA CYS A 326 10.03 -29.36 -0.79
C CYS A 326 9.88 -29.58 -2.30
N TYR A 327 8.73 -29.14 -2.82
CA TYR A 327 8.46 -29.06 -4.25
C TYR A 327 8.37 -27.61 -4.68
N PHE A 328 8.78 -27.29 -5.90
CA PHE A 328 8.64 -25.94 -6.41
C PHE A 328 8.37 -25.86 -7.92
N ASN A 329 7.81 -24.73 -8.35
CA ASN A 329 7.70 -24.36 -9.76
C ASN A 329 7.77 -22.83 -9.90
N ILE A 330 8.16 -22.36 -11.09
CA ILE A 330 8.22 -20.94 -11.43
C ILE A 330 7.33 -20.71 -12.64
N ILE A 331 6.46 -19.72 -12.58
CA ILE A 331 5.48 -19.38 -13.61
C ILE A 331 5.67 -17.92 -13.94
N GLY A 332 6.22 -17.62 -15.12
CA GLY A 332 6.27 -16.26 -15.65
C GLY A 332 4.95 -15.89 -16.29
N PHE A 333 4.47 -14.66 -16.12
CA PHE A 333 3.24 -14.19 -16.77
C PHE A 333 3.36 -12.79 -17.34
N GLY A 334 2.56 -12.52 -18.36
CA GLY A 334 2.32 -11.23 -18.98
C GLY A 334 0.99 -11.28 -19.73
N SER A 335 0.95 -11.02 -21.04
CA SER A 335 -0.21 -11.33 -21.91
C SER A 335 -0.52 -12.84 -22.01
N SER A 336 0.48 -13.68 -21.77
CA SER A 336 0.39 -15.13 -21.68
C SER A 336 1.15 -15.61 -20.44
N TYR A 337 1.16 -16.90 -20.14
CA TYR A 337 1.94 -17.44 -19.03
C TYR A 337 2.78 -18.65 -19.48
N GLU A 338 3.92 -18.84 -18.82
CA GLU A 338 4.88 -19.91 -19.09
C GLU A 338 5.37 -20.51 -17.77
N SER A 339 5.24 -21.84 -17.62
CA SER A 339 5.79 -22.57 -16.47
C SER A 339 7.18 -23.12 -16.81
N PHE A 340 8.14 -22.94 -15.89
CA PHE A 340 9.50 -23.45 -16.05
C PHE A 340 9.52 -24.98 -16.05
N PHE A 341 8.62 -25.60 -15.29
CA PHE A 341 8.38 -27.03 -15.27
C PHE A 341 6.91 -27.32 -15.55
N SER A 342 6.62 -28.46 -16.18
CA SER A 342 5.25 -28.89 -16.48
C SER A 342 4.42 -29.20 -15.23
N LYS A 343 5.08 -29.60 -14.14
CA LYS A 343 4.53 -29.80 -12.80
C LYS A 343 5.60 -29.40 -11.78
N SER A 344 5.18 -29.14 -10.54
CA SER A 344 6.10 -28.90 -9.43
C SER A 344 7.08 -30.05 -9.27
N VAL A 345 8.38 -29.72 -9.21
CA VAL A 345 9.48 -30.68 -9.11
C VAL A 345 10.08 -30.64 -7.70
N GLU A 346 10.63 -31.76 -7.26
CA GLU A 346 11.36 -31.82 -5.99
C GLU A 346 12.60 -30.92 -6.04
N TYR A 347 12.84 -30.22 -4.93
CA TYR A 347 13.99 -29.35 -4.74
C TYR A 347 15.28 -30.19 -4.62
N SER A 348 16.14 -30.08 -5.63
CA SER A 348 17.43 -30.77 -5.72
C SER A 348 18.46 -29.85 -6.39
N GLN A 349 19.76 -30.13 -6.24
CA GLN A 349 20.80 -29.34 -6.90
C GLN A 349 20.58 -29.27 -8.42
N LYS A 350 20.17 -30.37 -9.05
CA LYS A 350 19.92 -30.43 -10.50
C LYS A 350 18.74 -29.55 -10.93
N THR A 351 17.61 -29.64 -10.22
CA THR A 351 16.41 -28.84 -10.54
C THR A 351 16.63 -27.36 -10.22
N LEU A 352 17.39 -27.06 -9.18
CA LEU A 352 17.84 -25.72 -8.85
C LEU A 352 18.72 -25.13 -9.97
N ASP A 353 19.76 -25.85 -10.43
CA ASP A 353 20.65 -25.35 -11.49
C ASP A 353 19.89 -25.04 -12.80
N GLU A 354 18.91 -25.90 -13.17
CA GLU A 354 18.02 -25.64 -14.31
C GLU A 354 17.17 -24.38 -14.12
N ALA A 355 16.56 -24.23 -12.94
CA ALA A 355 15.78 -23.04 -12.62
C ALA A 355 16.64 -21.77 -12.61
N LEU A 356 17.83 -21.81 -12.01
CA LEU A 356 18.77 -20.68 -11.95
C LEU A 356 19.22 -20.22 -13.34
N GLN A 357 19.39 -21.14 -14.29
CA GLN A 357 19.72 -20.77 -15.67
C GLN A 357 18.58 -19.98 -16.32
N LYS A 358 17.35 -20.49 -16.23
CA LYS A 358 16.17 -19.82 -16.81
C LYS A 358 15.87 -18.49 -16.11
N VAL A 359 16.01 -18.40 -14.79
CA VAL A 359 15.82 -17.16 -14.01
C VAL A 359 16.82 -16.08 -14.45
N LYS A 360 18.08 -16.43 -14.73
CA LYS A 360 19.09 -15.48 -15.23
C LYS A 360 18.72 -14.85 -16.57
N GLU A 361 18.03 -15.61 -17.42
CA GLU A 361 17.60 -15.20 -18.76
C GLU A 361 16.24 -14.49 -18.77
N MET A 362 15.54 -14.43 -17.62
CA MET A 362 14.23 -13.82 -17.48
C MET A 362 14.24 -12.32 -17.80
N ARG A 363 13.28 -11.88 -18.63
CA ARG A 363 13.09 -10.49 -19.08
C ARG A 363 11.61 -10.08 -18.99
N ALA A 364 11.37 -8.77 -19.03
CA ALA A 364 10.06 -8.13 -19.10
C ALA A 364 9.53 -8.12 -20.55
N ASP A 365 9.37 -9.31 -21.14
CA ASP A 365 9.11 -9.50 -22.57
C ASP A 365 7.76 -10.19 -22.88
N MET A 366 6.87 -10.30 -21.88
CA MET A 366 5.61 -11.01 -22.02
C MET A 366 4.39 -10.11 -22.31
N GLY A 367 4.58 -8.80 -22.47
CA GLY A 367 3.51 -7.88 -22.90
C GLY A 367 2.69 -7.30 -21.74
N GLY A 368 1.36 -7.50 -21.74
CA GLY A 368 0.43 -7.00 -20.72
C GLY A 368 0.51 -7.77 -19.40
N THR A 369 -0.49 -7.64 -18.52
CA THR A 369 -0.44 -8.13 -17.12
C THR A 369 -1.65 -9.02 -16.77
N GLU A 370 -1.77 -10.18 -17.42
CA GLU A 370 -2.92 -11.09 -17.28
C GLU A 370 -2.73 -12.14 -16.17
N ILE A 371 -2.79 -11.71 -14.91
CA ILE A 371 -2.56 -12.58 -13.74
C ILE A 371 -3.67 -13.63 -13.50
N LEU A 372 -4.90 -13.41 -13.97
CA LEU A 372 -6.00 -14.35 -13.72
C LEU A 372 -5.77 -15.73 -14.35
N GLN A 373 -5.16 -15.78 -15.54
CA GLN A 373 -4.93 -17.02 -16.27
C GLN A 373 -3.98 -17.98 -15.54
N PRO A 374 -2.77 -17.56 -15.11
CA PRO A 374 -1.88 -18.42 -14.33
C PRO A 374 -2.51 -18.84 -13.00
N LEU A 375 -3.25 -17.97 -12.31
CA LEU A 375 -3.93 -18.33 -11.06
C LEU A 375 -5.00 -19.41 -11.28
N LYS A 376 -5.86 -19.26 -12.30
CA LYS A 376 -6.84 -20.29 -12.68
C LYS A 376 -6.16 -21.62 -13.03
N HIS A 377 -5.04 -21.56 -13.75
CA HIS A 377 -4.25 -22.75 -14.05
C HIS A 377 -3.73 -23.44 -12.78
N ILE A 378 -3.13 -22.69 -11.86
CA ILE A 378 -2.62 -23.21 -10.58
C ILE A 378 -3.74 -23.86 -9.75
N TYR A 379 -4.87 -23.18 -9.58
CA TYR A 379 -6.00 -23.70 -8.80
C TYR A 379 -6.69 -24.90 -9.46
N SER A 380 -6.56 -25.07 -10.79
CA SER A 380 -7.02 -26.28 -11.48
C SER A 380 -6.15 -27.51 -11.22
N GLN A 381 -4.89 -27.33 -10.79
CA GLN A 381 -3.99 -28.44 -10.50
C GLN A 381 -4.24 -29.00 -9.09
N PRO A 382 -4.26 -30.34 -8.92
CA PRO A 382 -4.43 -30.95 -7.61
C PRO A 382 -3.28 -30.55 -6.67
N CYS A 383 -3.59 -30.32 -5.39
CA CYS A 383 -2.58 -30.12 -4.36
C CYS A 383 -1.80 -31.43 -4.12
N LEU A 384 -0.49 -31.30 -3.89
CA LEU A 384 0.34 -32.44 -3.50
C LEU A 384 -0.01 -32.90 -2.07
N PRO A 385 -0.17 -34.22 -1.81
CA PRO A 385 -0.47 -34.73 -0.47
C PRO A 385 0.61 -34.33 0.53
N ASP A 386 0.20 -33.86 1.71
CA ASP A 386 1.08 -33.43 2.81
C ASP A 386 2.09 -32.32 2.44
N GLN A 387 1.85 -31.59 1.34
CA GLN A 387 2.67 -30.46 0.90
C GLN A 387 1.79 -29.21 0.78
N PRO A 388 1.70 -28.37 1.84
CA PRO A 388 0.96 -27.12 1.78
C PRO A 388 1.44 -26.24 0.62
N ARG A 389 0.49 -25.80 -0.22
CA ARG A 389 0.78 -24.92 -1.37
C ARG A 389 0.99 -23.48 -0.91
N GLN A 390 2.15 -22.93 -1.21
CA GLN A 390 2.56 -21.58 -0.92
C GLN A 390 2.88 -20.86 -2.23
N LEU A 391 2.09 -19.84 -2.54
CA LEU A 391 2.21 -19.02 -3.74
C LEU A 391 3.02 -17.76 -3.40
N PHE A 392 3.99 -17.40 -4.23
CA PHE A 392 4.79 -16.18 -4.10
C PHE A 392 4.59 -15.37 -5.38
N LEU A 393 3.78 -14.33 -5.31
CA LEU A 393 3.45 -13.45 -6.42
C LEU A 393 4.43 -12.27 -6.47
N PHE A 394 5.03 -11.99 -7.62
CA PHE A 394 5.89 -10.82 -7.84
C PHE A 394 5.25 -9.97 -8.92
N THR A 395 4.92 -8.72 -8.62
CA THR A 395 4.34 -7.79 -9.59
C THR A 395 4.53 -6.36 -9.11
N ASP A 396 4.55 -5.40 -10.04
CA ASP A 396 4.41 -3.99 -9.72
C ASP A 396 2.93 -3.57 -9.60
N GLY A 397 2.01 -4.51 -9.79
CA GLY A 397 0.59 -4.35 -9.49
C GLY A 397 -0.18 -3.54 -10.51
N GLU A 398 0.32 -3.40 -11.74
CA GLU A 398 -0.36 -2.74 -12.85
C GLU A 398 -1.47 -3.64 -13.44
N VAL A 399 -2.52 -3.89 -12.63
CA VAL A 399 -3.61 -4.83 -12.95
C VAL A 399 -4.97 -4.11 -12.91
N GLY A 400 -5.68 -4.11 -14.04
CA GLY A 400 -6.98 -3.44 -14.17
C GLY A 400 -8.18 -4.19 -13.56
N ASN A 401 -8.02 -5.47 -13.22
CA ASN A 401 -9.08 -6.35 -12.70
C ASN A 401 -8.81 -6.84 -11.27
N THR A 402 -8.25 -5.97 -10.42
CA THR A 402 -7.89 -6.27 -9.02
C THR A 402 -8.99 -7.03 -8.28
N LYS A 403 -10.25 -6.60 -8.36
CA LYS A 403 -11.37 -7.24 -7.67
C LYS A 403 -11.55 -8.71 -8.07
N GLU A 404 -11.51 -9.01 -9.36
CA GLU A 404 -11.65 -10.39 -9.85
C GLU A 404 -10.50 -11.28 -9.38
N VAL A 405 -9.29 -10.73 -9.30
CA VAL A 405 -8.11 -11.43 -8.77
C VAL A 405 -8.31 -11.75 -7.28
N LEU A 406 -8.72 -10.75 -6.49
CA LEU A 406 -8.99 -10.93 -5.06
C LEU A 406 -10.09 -11.95 -4.81
N ASP A 407 -11.19 -11.90 -5.58
CA ASP A 407 -12.30 -12.86 -5.46
C ASP A 407 -11.86 -14.28 -5.82
N LEU A 408 -11.03 -14.45 -6.86
CA LEU A 408 -10.48 -15.74 -7.25
C LEU A 408 -9.56 -16.32 -6.16
N VAL A 409 -8.65 -15.50 -5.62
CA VAL A 409 -7.73 -15.88 -4.55
C VAL A 409 -8.53 -16.29 -3.30
N LYS A 410 -9.51 -15.46 -2.90
CA LYS A 410 -10.39 -15.69 -1.76
C LYS A 410 -11.17 -17.00 -1.89
N THR A 411 -11.73 -17.27 -3.07
CA THR A 411 -12.49 -18.51 -3.35
C THR A 411 -11.61 -19.76 -3.18
N ASN A 412 -10.30 -19.63 -3.38
CA ASN A 412 -9.33 -20.72 -3.29
C ASN A 412 -8.45 -20.65 -2.01
N ALA A 413 -8.81 -19.81 -1.02
CA ALA A 413 -7.99 -19.61 0.18
C ALA A 413 -7.81 -20.89 1.02
N GLY A 414 -8.70 -21.87 0.91
CA GLY A 414 -8.56 -23.16 1.59
C GLY A 414 -7.50 -24.09 1.02
N SER A 415 -7.02 -23.83 -0.21
CA SER A 415 -6.07 -24.72 -0.92
C SER A 415 -4.66 -24.15 -1.06
N HIS A 416 -4.41 -22.92 -0.60
CA HIS A 416 -3.09 -22.29 -0.67
C HIS A 416 -2.94 -21.14 0.33
N ARG A 417 -1.69 -20.77 0.62
CA ARG A 417 -1.31 -19.46 1.17
C ARG A 417 -0.64 -18.62 0.10
N CYS A 418 -0.90 -17.32 0.04
CA CYS A 418 -0.25 -16.43 -0.94
C CYS A 418 0.57 -15.34 -0.25
N PHE A 419 1.84 -15.24 -0.62
CA PHE A 419 2.74 -14.15 -0.30
C PHE A 419 2.92 -13.31 -1.54
N SER A 420 2.99 -11.99 -1.39
CA SER A 420 3.06 -11.07 -2.52
C SER A 420 4.21 -10.09 -2.34
N PHE A 421 4.94 -9.84 -3.43
CA PHE A 421 6.04 -8.91 -3.51
C PHE A 421 5.66 -7.79 -4.46
N GLY A 422 5.45 -6.59 -3.89
CA GLY A 422 5.27 -5.36 -4.66
C GLY A 422 6.62 -4.84 -5.12
N ILE A 423 6.87 -4.85 -6.43
CA ILE A 423 8.19 -4.50 -6.98
C ILE A 423 8.22 -3.05 -7.48
N GLY A 424 9.14 -2.26 -6.92
CA GLY A 424 9.38 -0.87 -7.29
C GLY A 424 8.49 0.13 -6.56
N GLU A 425 8.92 1.39 -6.57
CA GLU A 425 8.11 2.50 -6.06
C GLU A 425 6.80 2.61 -6.86
N GLY A 426 5.68 2.74 -6.15
CA GLY A 426 4.34 2.90 -6.72
C GLY A 426 3.56 1.62 -6.96
N ALA A 427 4.07 0.46 -6.53
CA ALA A 427 3.35 -0.81 -6.66
C ALA A 427 1.95 -0.78 -6.02
N SER A 428 0.97 -1.46 -6.63
CA SER A 428 -0.43 -1.45 -6.14
C SER A 428 -0.56 -2.07 -4.75
N THR A 429 -0.79 -1.25 -3.73
CA THR A 429 -0.94 -1.76 -2.36
C THR A 429 -2.22 -2.57 -2.22
N ALA A 430 -3.30 -2.17 -2.91
CA ALA A 430 -4.54 -2.92 -2.87
C ALA A 430 -4.42 -4.33 -3.45
N LEU A 431 -3.73 -4.50 -4.58
CA LEU A 431 -3.52 -5.84 -5.15
C LEU A 431 -2.57 -6.65 -4.28
N ILE A 432 -1.41 -6.07 -3.96
CA ILE A 432 -0.33 -6.78 -3.25
C ILE A 432 -0.79 -7.17 -1.85
N SER A 433 -1.23 -6.23 -1.02
CA SER A 433 -1.73 -6.52 0.32
C SER A 433 -3.02 -7.33 0.27
N GLY A 434 -3.94 -7.01 -0.65
CA GLY A 434 -5.22 -7.72 -0.75
C GLY A 434 -5.06 -9.19 -1.07
N VAL A 435 -4.22 -9.57 -2.04
CA VAL A 435 -3.99 -10.98 -2.40
C VAL A 435 -3.39 -11.75 -1.22
N ALA A 436 -2.42 -11.16 -0.52
CA ALA A 436 -1.82 -11.77 0.66
C ALA A 436 -2.87 -11.99 1.77
N GLN A 437 -3.68 -10.97 2.05
CA GLN A 437 -4.70 -11.02 3.09
C GLN A 437 -5.78 -12.08 2.78
N GLN A 438 -6.31 -12.10 1.55
CA GLN A 438 -7.36 -13.06 1.17
C GLN A 438 -6.90 -14.52 1.21
N ALA A 439 -5.59 -14.77 1.09
CA ALA A 439 -5.00 -16.10 1.17
C ALA A 439 -4.19 -16.34 2.45
N THR A 440 -4.37 -15.53 3.51
CA THR A 440 -3.69 -15.72 4.82
C THR A 440 -2.15 -15.76 4.74
N GLY A 441 -1.56 -15.00 3.82
CA GLY A 441 -0.11 -14.81 3.75
C GLY A 441 0.31 -13.38 4.09
N HIS A 442 1.42 -12.92 3.51
CA HIS A 442 2.03 -11.64 3.83
C HIS A 442 2.51 -10.91 2.57
N ALA A 443 2.39 -9.59 2.60
CA ALA A 443 2.82 -8.70 1.53
C ALA A 443 4.12 -7.98 1.89
N GLN A 444 5.06 -7.92 0.96
CA GLN A 444 6.32 -7.20 1.13
C GLN A 444 6.57 -6.29 -0.08
N PHE A 445 6.96 -5.04 0.16
CA PHE A 445 7.29 -4.09 -0.91
C PHE A 445 8.80 -3.97 -1.01
N ILE A 446 9.32 -4.03 -2.24
CA ILE A 446 10.74 -3.95 -2.56
C ILE A 446 10.97 -2.64 -3.29
N THR A 447 11.64 -1.68 -2.65
CA THR A 447 11.84 -0.31 -3.18
C THR A 447 13.29 -0.01 -3.59
N GLY A 448 14.17 -1.02 -3.55
CA GLY A 448 15.55 -0.93 -4.03
C GLY A 448 16.58 -0.48 -2.99
N GLN A 449 16.17 -0.20 -1.75
CA GLN A 449 17.07 -0.06 -0.60
C GLN A 449 17.25 -1.37 0.19
N ASP A 450 16.38 -2.35 -0.04
CA ASP A 450 16.45 -3.67 0.61
C ASP A 450 17.55 -4.50 -0.05
N ARG A 451 18.74 -4.52 0.56
CA ARG A 451 19.86 -5.41 0.22
C ARG A 451 20.30 -6.23 1.42
#